data_AF-A0A434U6N0-F1
#
_entry.id   AF-A0A434U6N0-F1
#
_cell.length_a   1.000
_cell.length_b   1.000
_cell.length_c   1.000
_cell.angle_alpha   90.00
_cell.angle_beta   90.00
_cell.angle_gamma   90.00
#
_symmetry.space_group_name_H-M   'P 1'
#
loop_
_entity.id
_entity.type
_entity.pdbx_description
1 polymer ?
#
loop_
_entity_poly.entity_id
_entity_poly.type
_entity_poly.pdbx_seq_one_letter_code
_entity_poly.pdbx_strand_id
1 'polypeptide(L)'
;MEADEALLLTALDEIEQREARLLTWGLVDGHVSAGEMHGIIDVLLDNPVLSAGVSFPDAGHVIAELIRRALLFDIGEEPGTQYRSRMAEGVRLLFRLRQLFPQHRGPTGWQAAPTLVADFRFIWRRRRYPRREIDAAAALATIAAATPDKAARAALSALVESFGPHFLPRIAGSRFWLFTPATNC
;
A
#
# COMPACT_ATOMS: atom_id res chain seq x y z
N MET A 1 5.05 -13.64 -8.61
CA MET A 1 4.76 -13.11 -7.26
C MET A 1 4.90 -14.28 -6.32
N GLU A 2 5.87 -14.23 -5.41
CA GLU A 2 6.08 -15.27 -4.40
C GLU A 2 4.78 -15.51 -3.61
N ALA A 3 4.50 -16.76 -3.23
CA ALA A 3 3.27 -17.12 -2.52
C ALA A 3 3.10 -16.31 -1.22
N ASP A 4 4.20 -16.11 -0.50
CA ASP A 4 4.26 -15.27 0.70
C ASP A 4 3.84 -13.81 0.43
N GLU A 5 4.27 -13.23 -0.70
CA GLU A 5 3.89 -11.87 -1.09
C GLU A 5 2.39 -11.79 -1.39
N ALA A 6 1.85 -12.80 -2.08
CA ALA A 6 0.43 -12.89 -2.39
C ALA A 6 -0.43 -12.94 -1.12
N LEU A 7 0.00 -13.73 -0.14
CA LEU A 7 -0.68 -13.84 1.15
C LEU A 7 -0.62 -12.51 1.92
N LEU A 8 0.57 -11.90 2.05
CA LEU A 8 0.74 -10.63 2.78
C LEU A 8 -0.13 -9.51 2.19
N LEU A 9 -0.17 -9.39 0.86
CA LEU A 9 -1.00 -8.39 0.19
C LEU A 9 -2.50 -8.68 0.38
N THR A 10 -2.90 -9.95 0.37
CA THR A 10 -4.29 -10.33 0.61
C THR A 10 -4.70 -10.08 2.06
N ALA A 11 -3.85 -10.43 3.03
CA ALA A 11 -4.07 -10.12 4.44
C ALA A 11 -4.21 -8.61 4.67
N LEU A 12 -3.30 -7.81 4.09
CA LEU A 12 -3.35 -6.36 4.18
C LEU A 12 -4.63 -5.78 3.55
N ASP A 13 -5.08 -6.31 2.40
CA ASP A 13 -6.33 -5.88 1.77
C ASP A 13 -7.54 -6.17 2.69
N GLU A 14 -7.59 -7.33 3.35
CA GLU A 14 -8.68 -7.70 4.27
C GLU A 14 -8.69 -6.87 5.56
N ILE A 15 -7.51 -6.55 6.11
CA ILE A 15 -7.35 -5.67 7.27
C ILE A 15 -7.86 -4.27 6.93
N GLU A 16 -7.37 -3.70 5.82
CA GLU A 16 -7.71 -2.34 5.41
C GLU A 16 -9.19 -2.20 5.02
N GLN A 17 -9.78 -3.24 4.43
CA GLN A 17 -11.21 -3.23 4.13
C GLN A 17 -12.07 -3.11 5.40
N ARG A 18 -11.67 -3.76 6.50
CA ARG A 18 -12.36 -3.64 7.79
C ARG A 18 -12.20 -2.23 8.37
N GLU A 19 -10.98 -1.71 8.40
CA GLU A 19 -10.71 -0.35 8.89
C GLU A 19 -11.43 0.71 8.05
N ALA A 20 -11.49 0.53 6.73
CA ALA A 20 -12.16 1.45 5.80
C ALA A 20 -13.64 1.69 6.16
N ARG A 21 -14.30 0.70 6.79
CA ARG A 21 -15.69 0.85 7.24
C ARG A 21 -15.82 1.97 8.26
N LEU A 22 -14.94 2.02 9.26
CA LEU A 22 -14.92 3.07 10.29
C LEU A 22 -14.41 4.40 9.75
N LEU A 23 -13.36 4.36 8.90
CA LEU A 23 -12.78 5.56 8.31
C LEU A 23 -13.79 6.32 7.42
N THR A 24 -14.71 5.62 6.77
CA THR A 24 -15.78 6.25 5.97
C THR A 24 -16.73 7.10 6.83
N TRP A 25 -16.87 6.78 8.11
CA TRP A 25 -17.64 7.58 9.08
C TRP A 25 -16.81 8.65 9.80
N GLY A 26 -15.54 8.83 9.43
CA GLY A 26 -14.63 9.77 10.10
C GLY A 26 -14.04 9.24 11.42
N LEU A 27 -14.28 7.97 11.77
CA LEU A 27 -13.73 7.36 12.99
C LEU A 27 -12.29 6.89 12.76
N VAL A 28 -11.33 7.75 13.09
CA VAL A 28 -9.90 7.51 12.83
C VAL A 28 -9.13 6.82 13.97
N ASP A 29 -9.71 6.75 15.17
CA ASP A 29 -9.06 6.16 16.35
C ASP A 29 -9.36 4.66 16.52
N GLY A 30 -10.03 4.05 15.54
CA GLY A 30 -10.24 2.61 15.47
C GLY A 30 -8.94 1.82 15.41
N HIS A 31 -9.05 0.56 15.79
CA HIS A 31 -7.98 -0.44 15.75
C HIS A 31 -8.58 -1.81 15.47
N VAL A 32 -7.72 -2.74 15.09
CA VAL A 32 -8.05 -4.16 14.96
C VAL A 32 -7.44 -4.88 16.16
N SER A 33 -8.25 -5.61 16.92
CA SER A 33 -7.78 -6.38 18.07
C SER A 33 -6.92 -7.58 17.65
N ALA A 34 -6.14 -8.13 18.57
CA ALA A 34 -5.37 -9.35 18.34
C ALA A 34 -6.23 -10.52 17.86
N GLY A 35 -7.35 -10.77 18.53
CA GLY A 35 -8.25 -11.87 18.16
C GLY A 35 -8.84 -11.69 16.77
N GLU A 36 -9.22 -10.47 16.40
CA GLU A 36 -9.64 -10.17 15.03
C GLU A 36 -8.51 -10.42 14.05
N MET A 37 -7.30 -9.89 14.32
CA MET A 37 -6.14 -10.01 13.45
C MET A 37 -5.80 -11.47 13.14
N HIS A 38 -5.70 -12.30 14.19
CA HIS A 38 -5.52 -13.74 14.06
C HIS A 38 -6.65 -14.37 13.23
N GLY A 39 -7.90 -14.06 13.55
CA GLY A 39 -9.06 -14.57 12.79
C GLY A 39 -9.08 -14.17 11.31
N ILE A 40 -8.56 -13.00 10.92
CA ILE A 40 -8.39 -12.65 9.50
C ILE A 40 -7.38 -13.59 8.84
N ILE A 41 -6.22 -13.75 9.46
CA ILE A 41 -5.07 -14.39 8.84
C ILE A 41 -5.21 -15.91 8.85
N ASP A 42 -5.74 -16.50 9.93
CA ASP A 42 -5.99 -17.94 10.02
C ASP A 42 -6.94 -18.39 8.90
N VAL A 43 -7.99 -17.63 8.61
CA VAL A 43 -8.90 -17.92 7.47
C VAL A 43 -8.16 -17.92 6.12
N LEU A 44 -7.13 -17.10 5.97
CA LEU A 44 -6.33 -17.05 4.73
C LEU A 44 -5.32 -18.20 4.67
N LEU A 45 -4.73 -18.60 5.81
CA LEU A 45 -3.82 -19.74 5.92
C LEU A 45 -4.55 -21.08 5.73
N ASP A 46 -5.80 -21.17 6.20
CA ASP A 46 -6.65 -22.35 6.01
C ASP A 46 -7.17 -22.49 4.57
N ASN A 47 -7.05 -21.43 3.76
CA ASN A 47 -7.48 -21.47 2.36
C ASN A 47 -6.43 -22.19 1.49
N PRO A 48 -6.74 -23.37 0.92
CA PRO A 48 -5.76 -24.20 0.21
C PRO A 48 -5.20 -23.55 -1.06
N VAL A 49 -5.91 -22.57 -1.64
CA VAL A 49 -5.43 -21.84 -2.82
C VAL A 49 -4.41 -20.77 -2.43
N LEU A 50 -4.58 -20.13 -1.27
CA LEU A 50 -3.71 -19.05 -0.80
C LEU A 50 -2.52 -19.57 0.00
N SER A 51 -2.65 -20.69 0.70
CA SER A 51 -1.57 -21.30 1.49
C SER A 51 -0.64 -22.20 0.69
N ALA A 52 -0.98 -22.49 -0.57
CA ALA A 52 -0.12 -23.28 -1.45
C ALA A 52 1.25 -22.60 -1.64
N GLY A 53 2.30 -23.19 -1.09
CA GLY A 53 3.67 -22.69 -1.18
C GLY A 53 3.99 -21.52 -0.23
N VAL A 54 3.12 -21.23 0.73
CA VAL A 54 3.37 -20.26 1.79
C VAL A 54 4.33 -20.84 2.83
N SER A 55 5.29 -20.02 3.27
CA SER A 55 6.31 -20.37 4.26
C SER A 55 5.92 -20.04 5.70
N PHE A 56 4.87 -19.22 5.90
CA PHE A 56 4.44 -18.79 7.22
C PHE A 56 3.76 -19.92 8.00
N PRO A 57 4.22 -20.25 9.22
CA PRO A 57 3.65 -21.35 10.00
C PRO A 57 2.34 -20.99 10.69
N ASP A 58 2.11 -19.71 11.02
CA ASP A 58 0.93 -19.23 11.74
C ASP A 58 0.67 -17.75 11.47
N ALA A 59 -0.47 -17.24 11.95
CA ALA A 59 -0.84 -15.84 11.83
C ALA A 59 0.14 -14.89 12.51
N GLY A 60 0.78 -15.28 13.61
CA GLY A 60 1.76 -14.45 14.32
C GLY A 60 2.97 -14.10 13.44
N HIS A 61 3.44 -15.05 12.64
CA HIS A 61 4.54 -14.82 11.69
C HIS A 61 4.14 -13.89 10.54
N VAL A 62 2.90 -13.98 10.06
CA VAL A 62 2.36 -13.06 9.06
C VAL A 62 2.26 -11.65 9.64
N ILE A 63 1.74 -11.50 10.87
CA ILE A 63 1.65 -10.20 11.58
C ILE A 63 3.04 -9.60 11.75
N ALA A 64 4.01 -10.40 12.24
CA ALA A 64 5.38 -9.96 12.43
C ALA A 64 6.01 -9.47 11.12
N GLU A 65 5.77 -10.15 10.00
CA GLU A 65 6.27 -9.75 8.69
C GLU A 65 5.60 -8.47 8.18
N LEU A 66 4.30 -8.29 8.39
CA LEU A 66 3.59 -7.04 8.07
C LEU A 66 4.13 -5.86 8.88
N ILE A 67 4.42 -6.06 10.17
CA ILE A 67 5.04 -5.05 11.04
C ILE A 67 6.46 -4.74 10.59
N ARG A 68 7.27 -5.77 10.30
CA ARG A 68 8.66 -5.62 9.83
C ARG A 68 8.72 -4.78 8.55
N ARG A 69 7.71 -4.88 7.69
CA ARG A 69 7.58 -4.08 6.45
C ARG A 69 6.94 -2.70 6.65
N ALA A 70 6.61 -2.33 7.89
CA ALA A 70 5.87 -1.12 8.25
C ALA A 70 4.53 -0.99 7.49
N LEU A 71 3.86 -2.12 7.23
CA LEU A 71 2.51 -2.17 6.66
C LEU A 71 1.44 -2.20 7.76
N LEU A 72 1.82 -2.68 8.93
CA LEU A 72 1.01 -2.74 10.14
C LEU A 72 1.80 -2.14 11.31
N PHE A 73 1.11 -1.49 12.23
CA PHE A 73 1.67 -0.97 13.47
C PHE A 73 0.97 -1.63 14.66
N ASP A 74 1.76 -2.04 15.63
CA ASP A 74 1.29 -2.40 16.97
C ASP A 74 1.20 -1.12 17.81
N ILE A 75 0.00 -0.81 18.28
CA ILE A 75 -0.34 0.45 18.94
C ILE A 75 -0.96 0.24 20.32
N GLY A 76 -1.01 -1.01 20.78
CA GLY A 76 -1.52 -1.34 22.10
C GLY A 76 -0.58 -0.85 23.21
N GLU A 77 -1.14 -0.54 24.39
CA GLU A 77 -0.32 -0.30 25.58
C GLU A 77 0.46 -1.57 25.95
N GLU A 78 -0.20 -2.72 25.82
CA GLU A 78 0.42 -4.04 25.86
C GLU A 78 0.75 -4.49 24.43
N PRO A 79 2.00 -4.93 24.15
CA PRO A 79 2.39 -5.41 22.84
C PRO A 79 1.48 -6.53 22.32
N GLY A 80 1.10 -6.42 21.06
CA GLY A 80 0.34 -7.41 20.33
C GLY A 80 -1.16 -7.39 20.59
N THR A 81 -1.69 -6.38 21.31
CA THR A 81 -3.12 -6.31 21.66
C THR A 81 -3.96 -5.55 20.63
N GLN A 82 -3.42 -4.47 20.07
CA GLN A 82 -4.13 -3.58 19.14
C GLN A 82 -3.24 -3.22 17.96
N TYR A 83 -3.81 -3.35 16.77
CA TYR A 83 -3.10 -3.11 15.53
C TYR A 83 -3.81 -2.05 14.69
N ARG A 84 -3.02 -1.34 13.88
CA ARG A 84 -3.53 -0.42 12.87
C ARG A 84 -2.70 -0.51 11.61
N SER A 85 -3.33 -0.56 10.44
CA SER A 85 -2.57 -0.54 9.18
C SER A 85 -1.87 0.79 8.96
N ARG A 86 -0.83 0.78 8.13
CA ARG A 86 -0.18 2.01 7.67
C ARG A 86 -1.17 2.97 7.01
N MET A 87 -2.20 2.44 6.33
CA MET A 87 -3.24 3.25 5.71
C MET A 87 -4.07 3.98 6.77
N ALA A 88 -4.63 3.26 7.74
CA ALA A 88 -5.46 3.86 8.78
C ALA A 88 -4.66 4.83 9.65
N GLU A 89 -3.40 4.51 10.00
CA GLU A 89 -2.54 5.43 10.75
C GLU A 89 -2.22 6.69 9.94
N GLY A 90 -1.96 6.56 8.63
CA GLY A 90 -1.75 7.70 7.74
C GLY A 90 -2.95 8.64 7.71
N VAL A 91 -4.17 8.10 7.60
CA VAL A 91 -5.41 8.90 7.64
C VAL A 91 -5.57 9.59 9.00
N ARG A 92 -5.33 8.87 10.11
CA ARG A 92 -5.40 9.44 11.46
C ARG A 92 -4.43 10.59 11.66
N LEU A 93 -3.18 10.44 11.21
CA LEU A 93 -2.17 11.49 11.30
C LEU A 93 -2.52 12.71 10.45
N LEU A 94 -3.01 12.50 9.22
CA LEU A 94 -3.45 13.60 8.35
C LEU A 94 -4.65 14.36 8.95
N PHE A 95 -5.62 13.63 9.49
CA PHE A 95 -6.80 14.23 10.12
C PHE A 95 -6.44 15.03 11.37
N ARG A 96 -5.48 14.56 12.17
CA ARG A 96 -5.02 15.23 13.39
C ARG A 96 -3.92 16.28 13.16
N LEU A 97 -3.46 16.47 11.93
CA LEU A 97 -2.41 17.43 11.60
C LEU A 97 -2.91 18.86 11.87
N ARG A 98 -2.09 19.69 12.52
CA ARG A 98 -2.46 21.05 12.95
C ARG A 98 -1.63 22.11 12.22
N GLN A 99 -2.23 23.26 11.92
CA GLN A 99 -1.58 24.37 11.24
C GLN A 99 -0.93 25.34 12.24
N LEU A 100 0.40 25.36 12.27
CA LEU A 100 1.16 26.24 13.17
C LEU A 100 1.49 27.59 12.52
N PHE A 101 0.70 28.61 12.81
CA PHE A 101 1.01 30.02 12.53
C PHE A 101 1.91 30.67 13.61
N PRO A 102 2.55 31.81 13.33
CA PRO A 102 3.40 32.51 14.31
C PRO A 102 2.75 32.83 15.66
N GLN A 103 1.43 33.01 15.70
CA GLN A 103 0.65 33.20 16.93
C GLN A 103 0.57 31.96 17.83
N HIS A 104 0.91 30.77 17.31
CA HIS A 104 0.93 29.50 18.04
C HIS A 104 2.35 29.13 18.51
N ARG A 105 3.28 30.09 18.59
CA ARG A 105 4.63 29.86 19.10
C ARG A 105 4.60 29.53 20.61
N GLY A 106 5.50 28.65 21.03
CA GLY A 106 5.66 28.24 22.43
C GLY A 106 5.38 26.76 22.66
N PRO A 107 5.64 26.24 23.88
CA PRO A 107 5.61 24.82 24.19
C PRO A 107 4.22 24.18 24.08
N THR A 108 3.15 24.97 24.22
CA THR A 108 1.75 24.49 24.21
C THR A 108 0.93 25.06 23.05
N GLY A 109 1.49 25.95 22.22
CA GLY A 109 0.73 26.63 21.16
C GLY A 109 0.15 25.68 20.11
N TRP A 110 0.77 24.51 19.92
CA TRP A 110 0.27 23.46 19.03
C TRP A 110 -1.07 22.86 19.49
N GLN A 111 -1.38 22.87 20.79
CA GLN A 111 -2.64 22.32 21.32
C GLN A 111 -3.85 23.20 20.99
N ALA A 112 -3.62 24.50 20.74
CA ALA A 112 -4.66 25.48 20.39
C ALA A 112 -4.79 25.70 18.87
N ALA A 113 -3.78 25.33 18.07
CA ALA A 113 -3.76 25.55 16.62
C ALA A 113 -4.89 24.83 15.87
N PRO A 114 -5.56 25.37 14.85
CA PRO A 114 -6.62 24.64 14.14
C PRO A 114 -6.07 23.39 13.42
N THR A 115 -6.94 22.39 13.18
CA THR A 115 -6.59 21.26 12.30
C THR A 115 -6.42 21.76 10.85
N LEU A 116 -5.49 21.15 10.13
CA LEU A 116 -5.26 21.42 8.70
C LEU A 116 -6.40 20.87 7.85
N VAL A 117 -6.93 19.71 8.23
CA VAL A 117 -8.03 19.04 7.55
C VAL A 117 -9.29 19.24 8.39
N ALA A 118 -10.30 19.86 7.80
CA ALA A 118 -11.60 20.06 8.46
C ALA A 118 -12.46 18.79 8.40
N ASP A 119 -12.48 18.13 7.24
CA ASP A 119 -13.21 16.89 6.97
C ASP A 119 -12.55 16.13 5.81
N PHE A 120 -12.83 14.83 5.68
CA PHE A 120 -12.33 14.00 4.58
C PHE A 120 -13.39 13.00 4.10
N ARG A 121 -13.35 12.70 2.80
CA ARG A 121 -14.09 11.59 2.21
C ARG A 121 -13.14 10.46 1.91
N PHE A 122 -13.31 9.35 2.61
CA PHE A 122 -12.46 8.19 2.44
C PHE A 122 -13.04 7.24 1.38
N ILE A 123 -12.20 6.80 0.44
CA ILE A 123 -12.55 5.78 -0.56
C ILE A 123 -11.43 4.76 -0.59
N TRP A 124 -11.75 3.52 -0.24
CA TRP A 124 -10.83 2.39 -0.35
C TRP A 124 -11.07 1.62 -1.64
N ARG A 125 -9.99 1.17 -2.28
CA ARG A 125 -10.02 0.26 -3.42
C ARG A 125 -8.93 -0.78 -3.26
N ARG A 126 -9.26 -2.01 -3.62
CA ARG A 126 -8.29 -3.11 -3.65
C ARG A 126 -7.12 -2.76 -4.57
N ARG A 127 -5.90 -3.03 -4.11
CA ARG A 127 -4.68 -2.80 -4.88
C ARG A 127 -4.70 -3.66 -6.14
N ARG A 128 -4.32 -3.08 -7.28
CA ARG A 128 -4.10 -3.80 -8.53
C ARG A 128 -2.76 -3.35 -9.09
N TYR A 129 -1.80 -4.26 -9.08
CA TYR A 129 -0.51 -4.02 -9.71
C TYR A 129 -0.53 -4.61 -11.12
N PRO A 130 -0.28 -3.80 -12.16
CA PRO A 130 -0.11 -4.32 -13.51
C PRO A 130 1.03 -5.34 -13.54
N ARG A 131 0.87 -6.41 -14.33
CA ARG A 131 1.96 -7.35 -14.59
C ARG A 131 3.09 -6.60 -15.31
N ARG A 132 4.29 -6.73 -14.78
CA ARG A 132 5.48 -6.00 -15.22
C ARG A 132 6.43 -6.81 -16.10
N GLU A 133 6.25 -8.13 -16.10
CA GLU A 133 7.02 -9.10 -16.87
C GLU A 133 6.33 -9.35 -18.24
N ILE A 134 6.08 -8.28 -18.99
CA ILE A 134 5.48 -8.38 -20.32
C ILE A 134 6.49 -7.81 -21.31
N ASP A 135 6.87 -8.65 -22.28
CA ASP A 135 7.72 -8.23 -23.39
C ASP A 135 7.03 -7.15 -24.24
N ALA A 136 7.83 -6.20 -24.75
CA ALA A 136 7.32 -5.08 -25.55
C ALA A 136 6.55 -5.55 -26.79
N ALA A 137 7.06 -6.56 -27.50
CA ALA A 137 6.40 -7.08 -28.70
C ALA A 137 5.09 -7.80 -28.33
N ALA A 138 5.08 -8.57 -27.24
CA ALA A 138 3.87 -9.21 -26.74
C ALA A 138 2.80 -8.18 -26.31
N ALA A 139 3.20 -7.08 -25.67
CA ALA A 139 2.30 -5.99 -25.29
C ALA A 139 1.69 -5.31 -26.53
N LEU A 140 2.52 -5.00 -27.54
CA LEU A 140 2.05 -4.37 -28.78
C LEU A 140 1.10 -5.28 -29.57
N ALA A 141 1.37 -6.60 -29.63
CA ALA A 141 0.46 -7.56 -30.24
C ALA A 141 -0.90 -7.59 -29.53
N THR A 142 -0.91 -7.56 -28.20
CA THR A 142 -2.14 -7.53 -27.39
C THR A 142 -2.94 -6.25 -27.64
N ILE A 143 -2.26 -5.10 -27.69
CA ILE A 143 -2.89 -3.80 -27.98
C ILE A 143 -3.50 -3.80 -29.39
N ALA A 144 -2.77 -4.33 -30.38
CA ALA A 144 -3.27 -4.43 -31.75
C ALA A 144 -4.53 -5.30 -31.82
N ALA A 145 -4.63 -6.37 -31.04
CA ALA A 145 -5.84 -7.18 -30.95
C ALA A 145 -7.01 -6.48 -30.23
N ALA A 146 -6.72 -5.63 -29.24
CA ALA A 146 -7.74 -5.01 -28.40
C ALA A 146 -8.44 -3.78 -29.00
N THR A 147 -7.78 -3.04 -29.91
CA THR A 147 -8.39 -1.86 -30.56
C THR A 147 -8.13 -1.85 -32.07
N PRO A 148 -9.13 -1.57 -32.92
CA PRO A 148 -8.94 -1.39 -34.36
C PRO A 148 -8.38 0.00 -34.74
N ASP A 149 -8.33 0.96 -33.81
CA ASP A 149 -7.91 2.33 -34.07
C ASP A 149 -6.41 2.42 -34.41
N LYS A 150 -6.12 2.86 -35.64
CA LYS A 150 -4.75 3.00 -36.15
C LYS A 150 -3.97 4.11 -35.45
N ALA A 151 -4.62 5.22 -35.10
CA ALA A 151 -3.96 6.34 -34.44
C ALA A 151 -3.54 5.95 -33.02
N ALA A 152 -4.43 5.29 -32.28
CA ALA A 152 -4.12 4.77 -30.95
C ALA A 152 -2.97 3.74 -30.98
N ARG A 153 -2.97 2.81 -31.95
CA ARG A 153 -1.89 1.83 -32.12
C ARG A 153 -0.53 2.50 -32.40
N ALA A 154 -0.50 3.46 -33.33
CA ALA A 154 0.74 4.16 -33.67
C ALA A 154 1.30 4.94 -32.47
N ALA A 155 0.44 5.65 -31.73
CA ALA A 155 0.84 6.35 -30.53
C ALA A 155 1.38 5.42 -29.43
N LEU A 156 0.73 4.28 -29.20
CA LEU A 156 1.17 3.29 -28.21
C LEU A 156 2.46 2.57 -28.62
N SER A 157 2.66 2.28 -29.91
CA SER A 157 3.93 1.72 -30.42
C SER A 157 5.09 2.66 -30.17
N ALA A 158 4.95 3.93 -30.58
CA ALA A 158 5.95 4.95 -30.35
C ALA A 158 6.27 5.13 -28.86
N LEU A 159 5.25 5.09 -27.99
CA LEU A 159 5.43 5.18 -26.54
C LEU A 159 6.22 3.98 -26.00
N VAL A 160 5.86 2.75 -26.36
CA VAL A 160 6.56 1.53 -25.88
C VAL A 160 8.01 1.52 -26.37
N GLU A 161 8.24 1.86 -27.64
CA GLU A 161 9.57 1.93 -28.24
C GLU A 161 10.45 3.04 -27.61
N SER A 162 9.85 4.16 -27.17
CA SER A 162 10.57 5.27 -26.54
C SER A 162 11.27 4.88 -25.22
N PHE A 163 10.80 3.83 -24.54
CA PHE A 163 11.44 3.29 -23.33
C PHE A 163 12.64 2.37 -23.65
N GLY A 164 12.96 2.15 -24.92
CA GLY A 164 14.10 1.37 -25.40
C GLY A 164 13.87 -0.15 -25.40
N PRO A 165 14.88 -0.95 -25.81
CA PRO A 165 14.78 -2.42 -25.86
C PRO A 165 14.70 -3.08 -24.47
N HIS A 166 14.82 -2.29 -23.40
CA HIS A 166 14.64 -2.73 -22.02
C HIS A 166 13.38 -2.07 -21.48
N PHE A 167 12.24 -2.34 -22.12
CA PHE A 167 10.93 -2.10 -21.52
C PHE A 167 10.77 -3.01 -20.29
N LEU A 168 11.50 -2.66 -19.24
CA LEU A 168 11.26 -3.08 -17.88
C LEU A 168 10.54 -1.89 -17.27
N PRO A 169 9.27 -2.00 -16.85
CA PRO A 169 8.69 -1.02 -15.94
C PRO A 169 9.51 -1.05 -14.64
N ARG A 170 10.58 -0.25 -14.62
CA ARG A 170 11.66 -0.25 -13.64
C ARG A 170 11.18 0.45 -12.38
N ILE A 171 10.44 -0.27 -11.56
CA ILE A 171 10.40 -0.01 -10.11
C ILE A 171 10.49 -1.38 -9.43
N ALA A 172 11.70 -1.93 -9.39
CA ALA A 172 12.02 -2.97 -8.45
C ALA A 172 11.92 -2.35 -7.05
N GLY A 173 10.98 -2.85 -6.24
CA GLY A 173 11.13 -2.77 -4.79
C GLY A 173 12.50 -3.38 -4.44
N SER A 174 13.19 -2.75 -3.49
CA SER A 174 14.55 -3.07 -3.02
C SER A 174 15.70 -2.57 -3.90
N ARG A 175 15.95 -1.26 -3.91
CA ARG A 175 17.28 -0.72 -3.57
C ARG A 175 17.23 0.76 -3.27
N PHE A 176 17.89 1.07 -2.16
CA PHE A 176 18.13 2.34 -1.53
C PHE A 176 18.57 3.43 -2.52
N TRP A 177 18.11 4.65 -2.28
CA TRP A 177 18.58 5.86 -2.96
C TRP A 177 20.10 5.99 -2.81
N LEU A 178 20.84 5.90 -3.92
CA LEU A 178 22.14 6.55 -4.04
C LEU A 178 22.09 7.40 -5.30
N PHE A 179 22.00 8.70 -5.07
CA PHE A 179 22.36 9.74 -6.03
C PHE A 179 23.79 9.46 -6.52
N THR A 180 23.95 9.12 -7.80
CA THR A 180 25.22 9.34 -8.49
C THR A 180 25.26 10.80 -8.93
N PRO A 181 26.30 11.57 -8.58
CA PRO A 181 26.43 12.94 -9.06
C PRO A 181 26.69 12.94 -10.57
N ALA A 182 26.11 13.92 -11.25
CA ALA A 182 26.39 14.20 -12.65
C ALA A 182 27.90 14.46 -12.82
N THR A 183 28.57 13.64 -13.64
CA THR A 183 29.88 13.99 -14.19
C THR A 183 29.68 14.97 -15.34
N ASN A 184 30.22 16.17 -15.16
CA ASN A 184 30.47 17.15 -16.22
C ASN A 184 31.18 16.51 -17.41
N CYS A 185 30.72 16.85 -18.61
CA CYS A 185 31.51 17.15 -19.81
C CYS A 185 30.70 18.13 -20.67
#